data_AF-A0A0A6P1X6-F1
#
_entry.id   AF-A0A0A6P1X6-F1
#
_cell.length_a   1.000
_cell.length_b   1.000
_cell.length_c   1.000
_cell.angle_alpha   90.00
_cell.angle_beta   90.00
_cell.angle_gamma   90.00
#
_symmetry.space_group_name_H-M   'P 1'
#
loop_
_entity.id
_entity.type
_entity.pdbx_description
1 polymer ?
#
loop_
_entity_poly.entity_id
_entity_poly.type
_entity_poly.pdbx_seq_one_letter_code
_entity_poly.pdbx_strand_id
1 'polypeptide(L)'
;MPPPAELQTGIQADEKRLRQILLNLLSNAIKFTEKGQVIFKIETLTKSASQRIRFQIEDTGIGIPSEKLEEIFLPFHQIGEQRVYEQGTGLGLAISRQLVNLMGRELQVKSIVGQGSVFWFEIDLIKVDIPLPTHLGLSKTETTPKPLKIPPKKELEALLEAAQLQTLTSIRACAKKIKALDTQFIPFISKIEQYLEKYQFEKLIEFIEFYLKGQSH
;
A
#
# COMPACT_ATOMS: atom_id res chain seq x y z
N MET A 1 4.99 -11.86 28.18
CA MET A 1 3.86 -12.54 27.52
C MET A 1 4.20 -12.63 26.04
N PRO A 2 4.35 -13.83 25.45
CA PRO A 2 4.58 -13.93 24.00
C PRO A 2 3.35 -13.42 23.25
N PRO A 3 3.49 -12.87 22.03
CA PRO A 3 2.34 -12.53 21.21
C PRO A 3 1.50 -13.79 20.93
N PRO A 4 0.16 -13.70 20.84
CA PRO A 4 -0.69 -14.84 20.52
C PRO A 4 -0.23 -15.50 19.21
N ALA A 5 -0.06 -16.82 19.23
CA ALA A 5 0.53 -17.63 18.16
C ALA A 5 -0.39 -17.84 16.93
N GLU A 6 -1.25 -16.89 16.58
CA GLU A 6 -2.38 -17.13 15.67
C GLU A 6 -2.40 -16.27 14.39
N LEU A 7 -1.23 -15.98 13.80
CA LEU A 7 -1.18 -15.56 12.39
C LEU A 7 -0.19 -16.43 11.61
N GLN A 8 -0.35 -17.76 11.70
CA GLN A 8 0.33 -18.76 10.86
C GLN A 8 -0.52 -19.10 9.64
N THR A 9 -1.06 -18.10 8.96
CA THR A 9 -1.97 -18.31 7.83
C THR A 9 -1.78 -17.20 6.83
N GLY A 10 -1.25 -17.57 5.67
CA GLY A 10 -1.25 -16.73 4.49
C GLY A 10 -2.47 -17.00 3.65
N ILE A 11 -2.67 -16.10 2.70
CA ILE A 11 -3.67 -16.21 1.66
C ILE A 11 -2.97 -16.10 0.33
N GLN A 12 -3.30 -17.00 -0.61
CA GLN A 12 -2.83 -16.87 -1.97
C GLN A 12 -3.76 -15.92 -2.72
N ALA A 13 -3.25 -14.75 -3.11
CA ALA A 13 -3.99 -13.70 -3.83
C ALA A 13 -3.11 -13.07 -4.92
N ASP A 14 -3.73 -12.39 -5.89
CA ASP A 14 -3.02 -11.37 -6.66
C ASP A 14 -2.77 -10.16 -5.77
N GLU A 15 -1.61 -10.18 -5.10
CA GLU A 15 -1.21 -9.18 -4.12
C GLU A 15 -1.26 -7.75 -4.69
N LYS A 16 -0.86 -7.56 -5.96
CA LYS A 16 -0.82 -6.23 -6.58
C LYS A 16 -2.23 -5.68 -6.77
N ARG A 17 -3.17 -6.51 -7.23
CA ARG A 17 -4.56 -6.09 -7.45
C ARG A 17 -5.31 -5.88 -6.15
N LEU A 18 -5.13 -6.79 -5.19
CA LEU A 18 -5.74 -6.64 -3.86
C LEU A 18 -5.24 -5.38 -3.17
N ARG A 19 -3.93 -5.12 -3.21
CA ARG A 19 -3.36 -3.89 -2.65
C ARG A 19 -3.89 -2.64 -3.36
N GLN A 20 -4.02 -2.67 -4.68
CA GLN A 20 -4.58 -1.55 -5.45
C GLN A 20 -6.01 -1.20 -5.02
N ILE A 21 -6.85 -2.23 -4.81
CA ILE A 21 -8.22 -2.05 -4.32
C ILE A 21 -8.19 -1.43 -2.92
N LEU A 22 -7.44 -2.03 -1.98
CA LEU A 22 -7.40 -1.60 -0.59
C LEU A 22 -6.84 -0.19 -0.42
N LEU A 23 -5.74 0.15 -1.10
CA LEU A 23 -5.16 1.48 -1.05
C LEU A 23 -6.13 2.54 -1.56
N ASN A 24 -6.87 2.25 -2.64
CA ASN A 24 -7.86 3.18 -3.16
C ASN A 24 -9.03 3.41 -2.18
N LEU A 25 -9.54 2.34 -1.57
CA LEU A 25 -10.63 2.46 -0.58
C LEU A 25 -10.18 3.19 0.68
N LEU A 26 -8.99 2.86 1.20
CA LEU A 26 -8.42 3.51 2.38
C LEU A 26 -8.08 4.98 2.11
N SER A 27 -7.51 5.30 0.94
CA SER A 27 -7.22 6.69 0.58
C SER A 27 -8.50 7.52 0.47
N ASN A 28 -9.59 6.94 -0.04
CA ASN A 28 -10.88 7.62 -0.08
C ASN A 28 -11.43 7.85 1.34
N ALA A 29 -11.42 6.83 2.19
CA ALA A 29 -11.89 6.94 3.57
C ALA A 29 -11.14 8.04 4.35
N ILE A 30 -9.81 8.10 4.21
CA ILE A 30 -8.97 9.14 4.82
C ILE A 30 -9.27 10.52 4.21
N LYS A 31 -9.32 10.60 2.88
CA LYS A 31 -9.59 11.87 2.16
C LYS A 31 -10.91 12.51 2.57
N PHE A 32 -11.95 11.71 2.76
CA PHE A 32 -13.31 12.19 3.01
C PHE A 32 -13.68 12.25 4.50
N THR A 33 -12.75 11.90 5.39
CA THR A 33 -12.88 12.00 6.85
C THR A 33 -11.90 13.03 7.39
N GLU A 34 -12.32 14.29 7.44
CA GLU A 34 -11.49 15.37 8.01
C GLU A 34 -11.28 15.18 9.52
N LYS A 35 -12.34 14.76 10.24
CA LYS A 35 -12.33 14.47 11.67
C LYS A 35 -13.15 13.21 11.92
N GLY A 36 -12.65 12.33 12.78
CA GLY A 36 -13.30 11.08 13.11
C GLY A 36 -12.35 9.89 12.96
N GLN A 37 -12.85 8.78 12.45
CA GLN A 37 -12.07 7.54 12.36
C GLN A 37 -12.30 6.79 11.05
N VAL A 38 -11.27 6.03 10.66
CA VAL A 38 -11.33 5.05 9.59
C VAL A 38 -11.00 3.70 10.20
N ILE A 39 -11.87 2.70 10.03
CA ILE A 39 -11.69 1.34 10.54
C ILE A 39 -11.55 0.38 9.36
N PHE A 40 -10.48 -0.39 9.37
CA PHE A 40 -10.28 -1.50 8.44
C PHE A 40 -10.50 -2.84 9.15
N LYS A 41 -11.47 -3.62 8.68
CA LYS A 41 -11.85 -4.93 9.22
C LYS A 41 -11.58 -6.01 8.19
N ILE A 42 -11.04 -7.13 8.65
CA ILE A 42 -10.87 -8.35 7.87
C ILE A 42 -11.62 -9.46 8.61
N GLU A 43 -12.56 -10.11 7.95
CA GLU A 43 -13.39 -11.17 8.52
C GLU A 43 -13.32 -12.42 7.64
N THR A 44 -13.08 -13.58 8.25
CA THR A 44 -13.16 -14.87 7.56
C THR A 44 -14.60 -15.39 7.65
N LEU A 45 -15.34 -15.35 6.54
CA LEU A 45 -16.73 -15.78 6.47
C LEU A 45 -16.87 -17.30 6.36
N THR A 46 -15.90 -17.99 5.73
CA THR A 46 -15.87 -19.45 5.64
C THR A 46 -14.50 -20.01 6.02
N LYS A 47 -14.48 -21.08 6.82
CA LYS A 47 -13.26 -21.75 7.28
C LYS A 47 -13.03 -23.08 6.54
N SER A 48 -12.97 -23.03 5.22
CA SER A 48 -12.60 -24.19 4.37
C SER A 48 -11.23 -23.96 3.71
N ALA A 49 -10.77 -24.89 2.87
CA ALA A 49 -9.52 -24.74 2.11
C ALA A 49 -9.51 -23.49 1.21
N SER A 50 -10.69 -23.08 0.73
CA SER A 50 -10.93 -21.80 0.05
C SER A 50 -11.74 -20.90 0.97
N GLN A 51 -11.05 -20.07 1.75
CA GLN A 51 -11.66 -19.18 2.72
C GLN A 51 -12.26 -17.97 2.01
N ARG A 52 -13.53 -17.70 2.26
CA ARG A 52 -14.13 -16.43 1.87
C ARG A 52 -13.75 -15.38 2.90
N ILE A 53 -13.05 -14.34 2.47
CA ILE A 53 -12.59 -13.27 3.33
C ILE A 53 -13.27 -11.98 2.90
N ARG A 54 -13.86 -11.27 3.87
CA ARG A 54 -14.43 -9.94 3.70
C ARG A 54 -13.40 -8.90 4.12
N PHE A 55 -13.17 -7.95 3.23
CA PHE A 55 -12.40 -6.74 3.49
C PHE A 55 -13.38 -5.57 3.59
N GLN A 56 -13.38 -4.88 4.71
CA GLN A 56 -14.36 -3.81 5.00
C GLN A 56 -13.65 -2.56 5.52
N ILE A 57 -13.95 -1.42 4.91
CA ILE A 57 -13.46 -0.10 5.30
C ILE A 57 -14.67 0.72 5.73
N GLU A 58 -14.66 1.20 6.97
CA GLU A 58 -15.67 2.09 7.54
C GLU A 58 -15.03 3.45 7.78
N ASP A 59 -15.69 4.52 7.37
CA ASP A 59 -15.31 5.90 7.63
C ASP A 59 -16.46 6.65 8.30
N THR A 60 -16.14 7.71 9.04
CA THR A 60 -17.12 8.62 9.65
C THR A 60 -17.13 9.98 8.96
N GLY A 61 -16.84 9.99 7.66
CA GLY A 61 -16.67 11.20 6.87
C GLY A 61 -17.99 11.83 6.43
N ILE A 62 -17.93 12.60 5.34
CA ILE A 62 -19.07 13.36 4.80
C ILE A 62 -20.25 12.47 4.34
N GLY A 63 -20.01 11.19 4.09
CA GLY A 63 -20.99 10.27 3.51
C GLY A 63 -21.35 10.60 2.05
N ILE A 64 -22.23 9.78 1.48
CA ILE A 64 -22.63 9.81 0.06
C ILE A 64 -24.16 9.74 0.01
N PRO A 65 -24.83 10.64 -0.73
CA PRO A 65 -26.28 10.57 -0.94
C PRO A 65 -26.69 9.27 -1.63
N SER A 66 -27.82 8.70 -1.22
CA SER A 66 -28.29 7.38 -1.69
C SER A 66 -28.45 7.29 -3.22
N GLU A 67 -28.93 8.37 -3.82
CA GLU A 67 -29.15 8.54 -5.26
C GLU A 67 -27.83 8.60 -6.06
N LYS A 68 -26.69 8.79 -5.38
CA LYS A 68 -25.37 8.85 -6.00
C LYS A 68 -24.52 7.60 -5.78
N LEU A 69 -25.01 6.60 -5.05
CA LEU A 69 -24.24 5.40 -4.70
C LEU A 69 -23.81 4.55 -5.91
N GLU A 70 -24.56 4.57 -7.01
CA GLU A 70 -24.13 3.91 -8.24
C GLU A 70 -23.20 4.79 -9.08
N GLU A 71 -23.41 6.12 -9.04
CA GLU A 71 -22.64 7.08 -9.83
C GLU A 71 -21.15 7.14 -9.41
N ILE A 72 -20.81 6.88 -8.14
CA ILE A 72 -19.40 6.84 -7.67
C ILE A 72 -18.54 5.80 -8.37
N PHE A 73 -19.15 4.80 -8.98
CA PHE A 73 -18.44 3.76 -9.71
C PHE A 73 -18.29 4.08 -11.20
N LEU A 74 -18.89 5.17 -11.68
CA LEU A 74 -18.74 5.60 -13.07
C LEU A 74 -17.35 6.24 -13.26
N PRO A 75 -16.63 5.88 -14.34
CA PRO A 75 -15.36 6.53 -14.67
C PRO A 75 -15.51 8.04 -14.78
N PHE A 76 -14.51 8.76 -14.25
CA PHE A 76 -14.41 10.23 -14.32
C PHE A 76 -15.54 10.99 -13.61
N HIS A 77 -16.41 10.30 -12.86
CA HIS A 77 -17.45 10.95 -12.07
C HIS A 77 -16.92 11.29 -10.68
N GLN A 78 -17.22 12.51 -10.23
CA GLN A 78 -16.91 13.00 -8.90
C GLN A 78 -18.16 13.69 -8.34
N ILE A 79 -18.47 13.43 -7.07
CA ILE A 79 -19.62 14.03 -6.38
C ILE A 79 -19.09 15.07 -5.40
N GLY A 80 -19.58 16.30 -5.50
CA GLY A 80 -19.24 17.41 -4.60
C GLY A 80 -19.02 18.74 -5.31
N GLU A 81 -19.09 19.84 -4.56
CA GLU A 81 -18.74 21.17 -5.08
C GLU A 81 -17.23 21.26 -5.35
N GLN A 82 -16.89 21.74 -6.55
CA GLN A 82 -15.56 21.71 -7.18
C GLN A 82 -14.40 22.34 -6.40
N ARG A 83 -14.62 22.94 -5.21
CA ARG A 83 -13.63 23.84 -4.58
C ARG A 83 -12.83 23.28 -3.40
N VAL A 84 -13.17 22.11 -2.85
CA VAL A 84 -12.53 21.63 -1.60
C VAL A 84 -11.73 20.33 -1.78
N TYR A 85 -12.01 19.51 -2.80
CA TYR A 85 -11.43 18.17 -2.92
C TYR A 85 -10.97 17.79 -4.34
N GLU A 86 -10.32 18.73 -5.06
CA GLU A 86 -9.72 18.58 -6.42
C GLU A 86 -8.55 17.58 -6.50
N GLN A 87 -8.62 16.45 -5.79
CA GLN A 87 -7.62 15.40 -5.88
C GLN A 87 -8.27 14.08 -6.28
N GLY A 88 -8.01 13.65 -7.52
CA GLY A 88 -8.42 12.34 -8.03
C GLY A 88 -8.92 12.40 -9.47
N THR A 89 -8.70 11.33 -10.24
CA THR A 89 -9.15 11.21 -11.63
C THR A 89 -10.60 10.73 -11.76
N GLY A 90 -11.27 10.41 -10.65
CA GLY A 90 -12.56 9.71 -10.66
C GLY A 90 -12.49 8.27 -11.18
N LEU A 91 -11.30 7.69 -11.33
CA LEU A 91 -11.12 6.33 -11.84
C LEU A 91 -10.96 5.28 -10.74
N GLY A 92 -10.54 5.68 -9.55
CA GLY A 92 -10.14 4.75 -8.49
C GLY A 92 -11.23 3.74 -8.13
N LEU A 93 -12.43 4.20 -7.80
CA LEU A 93 -13.55 3.33 -7.44
C LEU A 93 -14.05 2.47 -8.62
N ALA A 94 -14.08 3.02 -9.84
CA ALA A 94 -14.43 2.28 -11.05
C ALA A 94 -13.46 1.10 -11.28
N ILE A 95 -12.16 1.35 -11.16
CA ILE A 95 -11.11 0.32 -11.27
C ILE A 95 -11.24 -0.69 -10.12
N SER A 96 -11.46 -0.24 -8.88
CA SER A 96 -11.68 -1.15 -7.75
C SER A 96 -12.86 -2.09 -8.00
N ARG A 97 -14.01 -1.58 -8.46
CA ARG A 97 -15.19 -2.39 -8.80
C ARG A 97 -14.88 -3.39 -9.91
N GLN A 98 -14.20 -2.96 -10.98
CA GLN A 98 -13.79 -3.85 -12.06
C GLN A 98 -12.84 -4.96 -11.58
N LEU A 99 -11.85 -4.64 -10.75
CA LEU A 99 -10.90 -5.63 -10.23
C LEU A 99 -11.59 -6.66 -9.33
N VAL A 100 -12.51 -6.23 -8.47
CA VAL A 100 -13.29 -7.14 -7.62
C VAL A 100 -14.21 -8.03 -8.48
N ASN A 101 -14.83 -7.47 -9.53
CA ASN A 101 -15.61 -8.24 -10.50
C ASN A 101 -14.76 -9.29 -11.24
N LEU A 102 -13.52 -8.94 -11.62
CA LEU A 102 -12.58 -9.90 -12.21
C LEU A 102 -12.14 -10.99 -11.23
N MET A 103 -12.23 -10.74 -9.92
CA MET A 103 -12.08 -11.75 -8.86
C MET A 103 -13.38 -12.54 -8.60
N GLY A 104 -14.41 -12.36 -9.44
CA GLY A 104 -15.68 -13.10 -9.38
C GLY A 104 -16.64 -12.61 -8.29
N ARG A 105 -16.43 -11.41 -7.77
CA ARG A 105 -17.14 -10.87 -6.60
C ARG A 105 -17.58 -9.44 -6.84
N GLU A 106 -18.30 -8.84 -5.90
CA GLU A 106 -18.81 -7.49 -6.04
C GLU A 106 -18.26 -6.56 -4.95
N LEU A 107 -17.95 -5.32 -5.33
CA LEU A 107 -17.63 -4.24 -4.41
C LEU A 107 -18.93 -3.54 -3.99
N GLN A 108 -19.20 -3.54 -2.70
CA GLN A 108 -20.45 -3.06 -2.12
C GLN A 108 -20.20 -1.80 -1.28
N VAL A 109 -21.24 -0.96 -1.18
CA VAL A 109 -21.20 0.29 -0.43
C VAL A 109 -22.51 0.54 0.31
N LYS A 110 -22.41 1.09 1.51
CA LYS A 110 -23.50 1.72 2.26
C LYS A 110 -23.00 3.06 2.77
N SER A 111 -23.82 4.09 2.69
CA SER A 111 -23.42 5.41 3.15
C SER A 111 -24.62 6.21 3.62
N ILE A 112 -24.40 7.09 4.60
CA ILE A 112 -25.37 8.06 5.08
C ILE A 112 -24.67 9.41 5.16
N VAL A 113 -25.26 10.42 4.52
CA VAL A 113 -24.73 11.79 4.52
C VAL A 113 -24.53 12.26 5.96
N GLY A 114 -23.31 12.73 6.27
CA GLY A 114 -22.89 13.20 7.58
C GLY A 114 -22.56 12.13 8.62
N GLN A 115 -22.74 10.83 8.31
CA GLN A 115 -22.36 9.73 9.21
C GLN A 115 -21.20 8.88 8.68
N GLY A 116 -20.89 9.01 7.38
CA GLY A 116 -19.79 8.31 6.72
C GLY A 116 -20.25 7.14 5.86
N SER A 117 -19.28 6.30 5.46
CA SER A 117 -19.51 5.22 4.51
C SER A 117 -18.88 3.90 4.95
N VAL A 118 -19.43 2.81 4.45
CA VAL A 118 -18.91 1.45 4.60
C VAL A 118 -18.76 0.85 3.23
N PHE A 119 -17.52 0.58 2.82
CA PHE A 119 -17.18 -0.14 1.60
C PHE A 119 -16.70 -1.53 1.97
N TRP A 120 -17.16 -2.55 1.26
CA TRP A 120 -16.66 -3.90 1.47
C TRP A 120 -16.72 -4.75 0.22
N PHE A 121 -15.85 -5.75 0.17
CA PHE A 121 -15.89 -6.80 -0.84
C PHE A 121 -15.46 -8.11 -0.21
N GLU A 122 -15.88 -9.20 -0.84
CA GLU A 122 -15.53 -10.56 -0.44
C GLU A 122 -14.67 -11.16 -1.53
N ILE A 123 -13.65 -11.93 -1.17
CA ILE A 123 -12.89 -12.75 -2.12
C ILE A 123 -12.66 -14.14 -1.55
N ASP A 124 -12.71 -15.14 -2.43
CA ASP A 124 -12.35 -16.50 -2.07
C ASP A 124 -10.84 -16.64 -2.24
N LEU A 125 -10.18 -16.99 -1.14
CA LEU A 125 -8.74 -17.07 -1.05
C LEU A 125 -8.32 -18.42 -0.53
N ILE A 126 -7.30 -19.00 -1.15
CA ILE A 126 -6.76 -20.27 -0.70
C ILE A 126 -5.94 -20.01 0.56
N LYS A 127 -6.31 -20.70 1.63
CA LYS A 127 -5.53 -20.72 2.85
C LYS A 127 -4.20 -21.40 2.54
N VAL A 128 -3.10 -20.70 2.76
CA VAL A 128 -1.76 -21.29 2.68
C VAL A 128 -1.13 -21.24 4.05
N ASP A 129 -0.61 -22.38 4.50
CA ASP A 129 0.26 -22.39 5.67
C ASP A 129 1.57 -21.74 5.22
N ILE A 130 1.77 -20.48 5.63
CA ILE A 130 3.08 -19.87 5.49
C ILE A 130 3.90 -20.49 6.62
N PRO A 131 5.03 -21.18 6.32
CA PRO A 131 5.96 -21.54 7.37
C PRO A 131 6.29 -20.25 8.13
N LEU A 132 6.08 -20.24 9.45
CA LEU A 132 6.68 -19.22 10.31
C LEU A 132 8.10 -18.98 9.77
N PRO A 133 8.53 -17.73 9.55
CA PRO A 133 9.96 -17.47 9.37
C PRO A 133 10.63 -18.14 10.57
N THR A 134 11.34 -19.25 10.32
CA THR A 134 11.96 -20.07 11.36
C THR A 134 13.01 -19.20 12.00
N HIS A 135 12.59 -18.53 13.07
CA HIS A 135 13.24 -17.35 13.61
C HIS A 135 13.36 -16.16 12.64
N LEU A 136 13.19 -14.97 13.20
CA LEU A 136 14.20 -13.92 13.08
C LEU A 136 15.55 -14.56 13.41
N GLY A 137 16.09 -15.33 12.48
CA GLY A 137 17.52 -15.46 12.38
C GLY A 137 17.97 -14.03 12.15
N LEU A 138 18.56 -13.44 13.18
CA LEU A 138 19.90 -12.91 13.00
C LEU A 138 20.79 -14.05 12.46
N SER A 139 20.48 -14.58 11.27
CA SER A 139 21.48 -15.14 10.40
C SER A 139 22.27 -13.89 10.01
N LYS A 140 23.27 -13.64 10.83
CA LYS A 140 24.61 -13.38 10.32
C LYS A 140 24.90 -14.45 9.26
N THR A 141 24.26 -14.40 8.10
CA THR A 141 24.95 -14.74 6.89
C THR A 141 25.90 -13.58 6.70
N GLU A 142 27.07 -13.75 7.29
CA GLU A 142 28.32 -13.27 6.75
C GLU A 142 28.44 -13.81 5.32
N THR A 143 27.61 -13.30 4.40
CA THR A 143 28.07 -13.10 3.04
C THR A 143 28.97 -11.89 3.16
N THR A 144 30.27 -12.17 3.20
CA THR A 144 31.36 -11.22 3.05
C THR A 144 30.88 -9.93 2.39
N PRO A 145 31.02 -8.76 3.05
CA PRO A 145 30.51 -7.52 2.50
C PRO A 145 31.31 -7.21 1.24
N LYS A 146 30.72 -7.48 0.08
CA LYS A 146 31.10 -6.75 -1.13
C LYS A 146 30.89 -5.28 -0.77
N PRO A 147 31.92 -4.42 -0.88
CA PRO A 147 31.83 -3.06 -0.40
C PRO A 147 30.64 -2.37 -1.07
N LEU A 148 29.66 -1.98 -0.26
CA LEU A 148 28.50 -1.25 -0.72
C LEU A 148 29.02 0.10 -1.22
N LYS A 149 29.24 0.25 -2.53
CA LYS A 149 29.58 1.54 -3.08
C LYS A 149 28.37 2.45 -2.92
N ILE A 150 28.61 3.60 -2.30
CA ILE A 150 27.57 4.57 -2.01
C ILE A 150 27.50 5.55 -3.19
N PRO A 151 26.30 5.83 -3.74
CA PRO A 151 26.13 6.86 -4.76
C PRO A 151 26.64 8.23 -4.27
N PRO A 152 27.00 9.14 -5.17
CA PRO A 152 27.44 10.47 -4.77
C PRO A 152 26.31 11.25 -4.06
N LYS A 153 26.70 12.23 -3.24
CA LYS A 153 25.80 12.99 -2.37
C LYS A 153 24.60 13.58 -3.12
N LYS A 154 24.83 14.12 -4.31
CA LYS A 154 23.79 14.73 -5.15
C LYS A 154 22.67 13.75 -5.50
N GLU A 155 23.02 12.50 -5.78
CA GLU A 155 22.08 11.44 -6.11
C GLU A 155 21.33 10.94 -4.87
N LEU A 156 21.99 10.92 -3.70
CA LEU A 156 21.33 10.61 -2.43
C LEU A 156 20.34 11.70 -2.02
N GLU A 157 20.67 12.97 -2.19
CA GLU A 157 19.78 14.11 -1.92
C GLU A 157 18.53 14.06 -2.81
N ALA A 158 18.71 13.81 -4.12
CA ALA A 158 17.59 13.65 -5.05
C ALA A 158 16.70 12.43 -4.73
N LEU A 159 17.29 11.36 -4.19
CA LEU A 159 16.54 10.19 -3.76
C LEU A 159 15.78 10.44 -2.45
N LEU A 160 16.38 11.18 -1.51
CA LEU A 160 15.76 11.60 -0.26
C LEU A 160 14.57 12.52 -0.52
N GLU A 161 14.74 13.52 -1.38
CA GLU A 161 13.67 14.43 -1.81
C GLU A 161 12.51 13.65 -2.44
N ALA A 162 12.81 12.72 -3.36
CA ALA A 162 11.80 11.87 -3.97
C ALA A 162 11.07 10.98 -2.93
N ALA A 163 11.78 10.50 -1.91
CA ALA A 163 11.23 9.68 -0.83
C ALA A 163 10.33 10.49 0.11
N GLN A 164 10.71 11.72 0.44
CA GLN A 164 9.92 12.65 1.27
C GLN A 164 8.62 13.07 0.59
N LEU A 165 8.65 13.24 -0.75
CA LEU A 165 7.46 13.51 -1.55
C LEU A 165 6.57 12.26 -1.76
N GLN A 166 6.96 11.09 -1.21
CA GLN A 166 6.24 9.80 -1.29
C GLN A 166 5.84 9.36 -2.71
N THR A 167 6.58 9.80 -3.73
CA THR A 167 6.26 9.48 -5.12
C THR A 167 7.03 8.23 -5.59
N LEU A 168 6.38 7.07 -5.58
CA LEU A 168 6.97 5.80 -6.05
C LEU A 168 7.61 5.90 -7.44
N THR A 169 7.00 6.67 -8.34
CA THR A 169 7.51 6.90 -9.70
C THR A 169 8.86 7.62 -9.68
N SER A 170 8.99 8.68 -8.87
CA SER A 170 10.21 9.48 -8.79
C SER A 170 11.34 8.72 -8.09
N ILE A 171 11.04 7.98 -7.02
CA ILE A 171 12.04 7.16 -6.32
C ILE A 171 12.58 6.06 -7.25
N ARG A 172 11.70 5.38 -8.00
CA ARG A 172 12.12 4.38 -8.99
C ARG A 172 12.92 5.01 -10.14
N ALA A 173 12.56 6.21 -10.58
CA ALA A 173 13.31 6.94 -11.60
C ALA A 173 14.73 7.30 -11.11
N CYS A 174 14.87 7.79 -9.87
CA CYS A 174 16.16 8.07 -9.25
C CYS A 174 17.00 6.80 -9.08
N ALA A 175 16.40 5.71 -8.57
CA ALA A 175 17.07 4.42 -8.44
C ALA A 175 17.59 3.88 -9.78
N LYS A 176 16.79 4.01 -10.86
CA LYS A 176 17.19 3.62 -12.22
C LYS A 176 18.32 4.48 -12.76
N LYS A 177 18.29 5.80 -12.52
CA LYS A 177 19.38 6.73 -12.89
C LYS A 177 20.68 6.35 -12.18
N ILE A 178 20.64 6.13 -10.86
CA ILE A 178 21.81 5.73 -10.07
C ILE A 178 22.39 4.39 -10.56
N LYS A 179 21.53 3.40 -10.83
CA LYS A 179 21.95 2.10 -11.39
C LYS A 179 22.66 2.23 -12.75
N ALA A 180 22.31 3.24 -13.55
CA ALA A 180 22.91 3.50 -14.85
C ALA A 180 24.27 4.24 -14.77
N LEU A 181 24.57 4.89 -13.64
CA LEU A 181 25.85 5.58 -13.42
C LEU A 181 26.99 4.59 -13.18
N ASP A 182 26.74 3.57 -12.35
CA ASP A 182 27.70 2.52 -12.06
C ASP A 182 26.98 1.24 -11.61
N THR A 183 27.33 0.12 -12.22
CA THR A 183 26.83 -1.21 -11.82
C THR A 183 27.24 -1.60 -10.39
N GLN A 184 28.27 -0.96 -9.83
CA GLN A 184 28.68 -1.16 -8.43
C GLN A 184 27.64 -0.64 -7.43
N PHE A 185 26.67 0.20 -7.85
CA PHE A 185 25.56 0.66 -7.01
C PHE A 185 24.39 -0.32 -6.94
N ILE A 186 24.40 -1.41 -7.72
CA ILE A 186 23.32 -2.42 -7.73
C ILE A 186 22.94 -2.87 -6.31
N PRO A 187 23.88 -3.22 -5.40
CA PRO A 187 23.53 -3.63 -4.04
C PRO A 187 22.79 -2.56 -3.23
N PHE A 188 23.15 -1.29 -3.41
CA PHE A 188 22.47 -0.15 -2.76
C PHE A 188 21.04 0.03 -3.32
N ILE A 189 20.88 -0.08 -4.65
CA ILE A 189 19.58 0.01 -5.31
C ILE A 189 18.67 -1.16 -4.94
N SER A 190 19.19 -2.37 -4.87
CA SER A 190 18.42 -3.54 -4.42
C SER A 190 17.89 -3.37 -3.00
N LYS A 191 18.62 -2.67 -2.13
CA LYS A 191 18.15 -2.34 -0.78
C LYS A 191 17.00 -1.33 -0.79
N ILE A 192 17.06 -0.32 -1.66
CA ILE A 192 15.97 0.64 -1.88
C ILE A 192 14.73 -0.06 -2.45
N GLU A 193 14.91 -0.89 -3.48
CA GLU A 193 13.83 -1.68 -4.09
C GLU A 193 13.16 -2.58 -3.06
N GLN A 194 13.93 -3.20 -2.15
CA GLN A 194 13.40 -3.99 -1.04
C GLN A 194 12.49 -3.18 -0.11
N TYR A 195 12.87 -1.94 0.23
CA TYR A 195 12.03 -1.07 1.05
C TYR A 195 10.77 -0.62 0.31
N LEU A 196 10.89 -0.35 -1.00
CA LEU A 196 9.76 0.04 -1.84
C LEU A 196 8.74 -1.09 -2.03
N GLU A 197 9.20 -2.33 -2.24
CA GLU A 197 8.34 -3.52 -2.32
C GLU A 197 7.56 -3.74 -1.03
N LYS A 198 8.20 -3.45 0.11
CA LYS A 198 7.60 -3.58 1.44
C LYS A 198 6.89 -2.33 1.94
N TYR A 199 6.83 -1.25 1.14
CA TYR A 199 6.24 0.04 1.50
C TYR A 199 6.83 0.66 2.79
N GLN A 200 8.10 0.35 3.09
CA GLN A 200 8.79 0.81 4.30
C GLN A 200 9.48 2.16 4.06
N PHE A 201 8.69 3.23 3.84
CA PHE A 201 9.21 4.56 3.50
C PHE A 201 10.04 5.19 4.63
N GLU A 202 9.63 5.05 5.88
CA GLU A 202 10.40 5.54 7.03
C GLU A 202 11.80 4.90 7.08
N LYS A 203 11.87 3.58 6.93
CA LYS A 203 13.15 2.85 6.89
C LYS A 203 13.98 3.19 5.65
N LEU A 204 13.33 3.49 4.52
CA LEU A 204 14.01 3.97 3.32
C LEU A 204 14.67 5.33 3.57
N ILE A 205 13.95 6.26 4.20
CA ILE A 205 14.46 7.60 4.53
C ILE A 205 15.62 7.48 5.52
N GLU A 206 15.45 6.75 6.62
CA GLU A 206 16.51 6.49 7.60
C GLU A 206 17.76 5.88 6.96
N PHE A 207 17.57 4.94 6.04
CA PHE A 207 18.65 4.30 5.29
C PHE A 207 19.40 5.31 4.40
N ILE A 208 18.71 6.19 3.68
CA ILE A 208 19.33 7.21 2.82
C ILE A 208 20.07 8.24 3.69
N GLU A 209 19.44 8.74 4.77
CA GLU A 209 20.03 9.71 5.69
C GLU A 209 21.29 9.19 6.37
N PHE A 210 21.32 7.90 6.75
CA PHE A 210 22.48 7.26 7.34
C PHE A 210 23.73 7.41 6.46
N TYR A 211 23.61 7.15 5.15
CA TYR A 211 24.71 7.27 4.21
C TYR A 211 25.01 8.71 3.82
N LEU A 212 24.01 9.60 3.81
CA LEU A 212 24.21 11.02 3.58
C LEU A 212 25.07 11.67 4.69
N LYS A 213 24.81 11.30 5.96
CA LYS A 213 25.62 11.73 7.12
C LYS A 213 27.05 11.22 7.04
N GLY A 214 27.24 9.98 6.57
CA GLY A 214 28.57 9.37 6.38
C GLY A 214 29.44 10.00 5.29
N GLN A 215 28.87 10.79 4.37
CA GLN A 215 29.61 11.52 3.33
C GLN A 215 29.93 12.98 3.69
N SER A 216 29.59 13.43 4.91
CA SER A 216 29.79 14.81 5.36
C SER A 216 31.14 15.04 6.06
N HIS A 217 32.13 14.17 5.83
CA HIS A 217 33.51 14.29 6.29
C HIS A 217 34.50 14.17 5.12
#